data_AF-A0A9P1MGK9-F1
#
_entry.id   AF-A0A9P1MGK9-F1
#
_cell.length_a   1.000
_cell.length_b   1.000
_cell.length_c   1.000
_cell.angle_alpha   90.00
_cell.angle_beta   90.00
_cell.angle_gamma   90.00
#
_symmetry.space_group_name_H-M   'P 1'
#
loop_
_entity.id
_entity.type
_entity.pdbx_description
1 polymer ?
#
loop_
_entity_poly.entity_id
_entity_poly.type
_entity_poly.pdbx_seq_one_letter_code
_entity_poly.pdbx_strand_id
1 'polypeptide(L)'
;MQNKDVFVVTIKQLIDWMKHPLPMTQIHKSEALRCPTSVQFSQSPGGSRSSSCTRPNKCMYRTPTLNSQEHQFLTCSPCPEYYPWLENPIGTPSLMD
;
A
#
# COMPACT_ATOMS: atom_id res chain seq x y z
N MET A 1 -1.61 0.24 26.78
CA MET A 1 -1.05 -1.12 26.72
C MET A 1 -0.28 -1.35 28.01
N GLN A 2 -0.76 -2.26 28.86
CA GLN A 2 -0.23 -2.48 30.22
C GLN A 2 0.91 -3.53 30.24
N ASN A 3 1.02 -4.36 29.20
CA ASN A 3 1.99 -5.46 29.16
C ASN A 3 3.16 -5.14 28.20
N LYS A 4 4.39 -5.34 28.66
CA LYS A 4 5.63 -4.92 27.97
C LYS A 4 6.19 -5.96 26.99
N ASP A 5 5.58 -7.15 26.94
CA ASP A 5 5.99 -8.28 26.10
C ASP A 5 5.00 -8.56 24.94
N VAL A 6 3.97 -7.73 24.78
CA VAL A 6 2.97 -7.86 23.72
C VAL A 6 3.15 -6.74 22.69
N PHE A 7 3.25 -7.11 21.41
CA PHE A 7 3.47 -6.20 20.29
C PHE A 7 2.35 -6.34 19.25
N VAL A 8 1.82 -5.20 18.79
CA VAL A 8 0.93 -5.17 17.61
C VAL A 8 1.78 -4.89 16.40
N VAL A 9 1.81 -5.84 15.46
CA VAL A 9 2.73 -5.84 14.32
C VAL A 9 1.98 -6.17 13.03
N THR A 10 2.54 -5.80 11.89
CA THR A 10 2.05 -6.26 10.59
C THR A 10 2.44 -7.72 10.33
N ILE A 11 1.73 -8.39 9.41
CA ILE A 11 2.08 -9.75 8.96
C ILE A 11 3.52 -9.81 8.45
N LYS A 12 3.98 -8.78 7.73
CA LYS A 12 5.36 -8.69 7.25
C LYS A 12 6.37 -8.70 8.40
N GLN A 13 6.14 -7.86 9.41
CA GLN A 13 7.03 -7.77 10.57
C GLN A 13 7.06 -9.09 11.37
N LEU A 14 5.91 -9.77 11.48
CA LEU A 14 5.85 -11.10 12.10
C LEU A 14 6.72 -12.12 11.33
N ILE A 15 6.55 -12.21 10.01
CA ILE A 15 7.33 -13.14 9.18
C ILE A 15 8.83 -12.81 9.26
N ASP A 16 9.19 -11.54 9.22
CA ASP A 16 10.59 -11.12 9.29
C ASP A 16 11.21 -11.40 10.68
N TRP A 17 10.43 -11.30 11.75
CA TRP A 17 10.85 -11.72 13.08
C TRP A 17 11.00 -13.24 13.17
N MET A 18 10.10 -14.04 12.55
CA MET A 18 10.21 -15.50 12.53
C MET A 18 11.48 -15.99 11.83
N LYS A 19 12.00 -15.25 10.85
CA LYS A 19 13.28 -15.57 10.18
C LYS A 19 14.48 -15.41 11.13
N HIS A 20 14.42 -14.46 12.07
CA HIS A 20 15.51 -14.15 13.01
C HIS A 20 14.94 -13.83 14.40
N PRO A 21 14.44 -14.84 15.13
CA PRO A 21 13.78 -14.62 16.41
C PRO A 21 14.78 -14.13 17.47
N LEU A 22 14.35 -13.17 18.28
CA LEU A 22 15.12 -12.67 19.43
C LEU A 22 14.38 -12.95 20.74
N PRO A 23 15.10 -13.26 21.83
CA PRO A 23 14.49 -13.36 23.15
C PRO A 23 13.92 -12.01 23.59
N MET A 24 12.92 -12.05 24.48
CA MET A 24 12.19 -10.85 24.91
C MET A 24 13.11 -9.77 25.52
N THR A 25 14.19 -10.18 26.20
CA THR A 25 15.21 -9.28 26.76
C THR A 25 15.96 -8.47 25.70
N GLN A 26 15.99 -8.93 24.46
CA GLN A 26 16.68 -8.30 23.33
C GLN A 26 15.72 -7.81 22.24
N ILE A 27 14.41 -7.85 22.48
CA ILE A 27 13.40 -7.55 21.47
C ILE A 27 13.52 -6.13 20.89
N HIS A 28 14.01 -5.18 21.69
CA HIS A 28 14.32 -3.80 21.28
C HIS A 28 15.41 -3.71 20.19
N LYS A 29 16.21 -4.77 20.02
CA LYS A 29 17.22 -4.89 18.96
C LYS A 29 16.67 -5.47 17.66
N SER A 30 15.45 -6.01 17.67
CA SER A 30 14.81 -6.60 16.50
C SER A 30 14.59 -5.56 15.41
N GLU A 31 15.27 -5.70 14.29
CA GLU A 31 15.04 -4.85 13.12
C GLU A 31 13.64 -5.07 12.53
N ALA A 32 13.13 -6.31 12.61
CA ALA A 32 11.80 -6.66 12.12
C ALA A 32 10.67 -5.94 12.88
N LEU A 33 10.86 -5.64 14.16
CA LEU A 33 9.83 -5.00 15.00
C LEU A 33 10.05 -3.49 15.17
N ARG A 34 11.13 -2.92 14.64
CA ARG A 34 11.34 -1.47 14.65
C ARG A 34 10.29 -0.80 13.76
N CYS A 35 9.63 0.22 14.29
CA CYS A 35 8.86 1.14 13.46
C CYS A 35 9.84 1.96 12.61
N PRO A 36 9.65 2.07 11.29
CA PRO A 36 10.48 2.95 10.48
C PRO A 36 10.26 4.39 10.96
N THR A 37 11.31 5.04 11.47
CA THR A 37 11.28 6.42 12.01
C THR A 37 10.86 7.45 10.95
N SER A 38 10.89 7.06 9.68
CA SER A 38 10.33 7.80 8.57
C SER A 38 9.68 6.82 7.58
N VAL A 39 8.46 6.37 7.86
CA VAL A 39 7.61 5.87 6.78
C VAL A 39 7.21 7.07 5.92
N GLN A 40 8.15 7.57 5.12
CA GLN A 40 7.75 8.20 3.89
C GLN A 40 7.19 7.04 3.06
N PHE A 41 5.87 6.95 2.89
CA PHE A 41 5.23 6.06 1.90
C PHE A 41 5.58 6.49 0.46
N SER A 42 6.82 6.91 0.23
CA SER A 42 7.28 7.68 -0.92
C SER A 42 7.88 6.79 -2.00
N GLN A 43 7.74 5.46 -1.95
CA GLN A 43 8.46 4.60 -2.88
C GLN A 43 7.51 3.60 -3.57
N SER A 44 6.48 4.13 -4.24
CA SER A 44 6.03 3.49 -5.48
C SER A 44 6.93 3.94 -6.63
N PRO A 45 7.44 3.03 -7.47
CA PRO A 45 8.14 3.40 -8.69
C PRO A 45 7.11 3.95 -9.69
N GLY A 46 7.06 5.27 -9.90
CA GLY A 46 6.28 5.85 -11.00
C GLY A 46 5.55 7.19 -10.80
N GLY A 47 5.71 7.94 -9.71
CA GLY A 47 5.02 9.24 -9.61
C GLY A 47 5.37 10.08 -8.38
N SER A 48 5.27 11.39 -8.50
CA SER A 48 5.73 12.38 -7.51
C SER A 48 5.14 12.16 -6.11
N ARG A 49 6.03 12.19 -5.13
CA ARG A 49 5.89 11.71 -3.76
C ARG A 49 5.16 12.68 -2.83
N SER A 50 3.87 12.46 -2.58
CA SER A 50 3.25 12.81 -1.29
C SER A 50 2.53 11.58 -0.75
N SER A 51 2.97 11.07 0.41
CA SER A 51 2.44 9.86 1.06
C SER A 51 0.99 10.00 1.53
N SER A 52 0.43 11.20 1.42
CA SER A 52 -0.94 11.54 1.77
C SER A 52 -1.30 12.83 1.05
N CYS A 53 -2.38 12.82 0.27
CA CYS A 53 -3.00 14.02 -0.26
C CYS A 53 -4.12 14.46 0.68
N THR A 54 -4.27 15.76 0.94
CA THR A 54 -5.39 16.29 1.75
C THR A 54 -6.73 16.10 1.06
N ARG A 55 -6.75 16.11 -0.28
CA ARG A 55 -7.93 15.91 -1.10
C ARG A 55 -7.62 14.88 -2.20
N PRO A 56 -8.28 13.71 -2.21
CA PRO A 56 -8.09 12.73 -3.26
C PRO A 56 -8.75 13.17 -4.56
N ASN A 57 -8.18 12.72 -5.68
CA ASN A 57 -8.85 12.73 -6.97
C ASN A 57 -9.97 11.70 -6.95
N LYS A 58 -11.15 12.11 -7.42
CA LYS A 58 -12.31 11.23 -7.60
C LYS A 58 -12.46 10.91 -9.07
N CYS A 59 -12.09 9.70 -9.45
CA CYS A 59 -12.15 9.21 -10.83
C CYS A 59 -13.42 8.37 -11.00
N MET A 60 -14.24 8.70 -12.00
CA MET A 60 -15.48 8.00 -12.32
C MET A 60 -15.33 7.31 -13.67
N TYR A 61 -15.45 5.98 -13.69
CA TYR A 61 -15.31 5.19 -14.91
C TYR A 61 -16.61 4.50 -15.26
N ARG A 62 -16.91 4.47 -16.57
CA ARG A 62 -17.94 3.59 -17.14
C ARG A 62 -17.27 2.32 -17.64
N THR A 63 -17.68 1.19 -17.10
CA THR A 63 -17.08 -0.13 -17.32
C THR A 63 -18.18 -1.15 -17.59
N PRO A 64 -18.99 -0.99 -18.65
CA PRO A 64 -20.14 -1.87 -18.90
C PRO A 64 -19.76 -3.34 -19.13
N THR A 65 -18.50 -3.62 -19.47
CA THR A 65 -17.95 -4.97 -19.65
C THR A 65 -17.52 -5.64 -18.35
N LEU A 66 -17.49 -4.90 -17.23
CA LEU A 66 -17.17 -5.43 -15.91
C LEU A 66 -18.45 -5.75 -15.12
N ASN A 67 -18.28 -6.39 -13.97
CA ASN A 67 -19.35 -6.76 -13.05
C ASN A 67 -20.19 -5.57 -12.56
N SER A 68 -19.62 -4.37 -12.53
CA SER A 68 -20.34 -3.11 -12.33
C SER A 68 -20.17 -2.20 -13.54
N GLN A 69 -21.27 -1.58 -13.96
CA GLN A 69 -21.29 -0.63 -15.07
C GLN A 69 -20.54 0.66 -14.75
N GLU A 70 -20.39 1.01 -13.47
CA GLU A 70 -19.66 2.18 -13.04
C GLU A 70 -18.75 1.85 -11.84
N HIS A 71 -17.55 2.43 -11.86
CA HIS A 71 -16.59 2.33 -10.77
C HIS A 71 -16.08 3.70 -10.37
N GLN A 72 -16.06 3.96 -9.06
CA GLN A 72 -15.41 5.11 -8.46
C GLN A 72 -14.06 4.71 -7.89
N PHE A 73 -13.00 5.44 -8.27
CA PHE A 73 -11.65 5.24 -7.75
C PHE A 73 -11.15 6.52 -7.09
N LEU A 74 -10.78 6.42 -5.81
CA LEU A 74 -10.18 7.53 -5.05
C LEU A 74 -8.67 7.32 -4.98
N THR A 75 -7.90 8.30 -5.45
CA THR A 75 -6.45 8.22 -5.50
C THR A 75 -5.79 9.56 -5.22
N CYS A 76 -4.58 9.55 -4.66
CA CYS A 76 -3.74 10.74 -4.53
C CYS A 76 -2.90 11.00 -5.79
N SER A 77 -2.81 10.03 -6.69
CA SER A 77 -2.19 10.17 -8.01
C SER A 77 -3.18 10.72 -9.03
N PRO A 78 -2.73 11.20 -10.20
CA PRO A 78 -3.64 11.49 -11.31
C PRO A 78 -4.55 10.30 -11.64
N CYS A 79 -5.76 10.57 -12.11
CA CYS A 79 -6.67 9.50 -12.53
C CYS A 79 -6.05 8.71 -13.69
N PRO A 80 -5.98 7.37 -13.61
CA PRO A 80 -5.64 6.56 -14.77
C PRO A 80 -6.69 6.74 -15.88
N GLU A 81 -6.32 6.43 -17.12
CA GLU A 81 -7.21 6.60 -18.27
C GLU A 81 -8.34 5.57 -18.26
N TYR A 82 -8.02 4.34 -17.84
CA TYR A 82 -8.97 3.24 -17.67
C TYR A 82 -9.05 2.82 -16.20
N TYR A 83 -10.17 2.20 -15.82
CA TYR A 83 -10.32 1.61 -14.49
C TYR A 83 -9.30 0.47 -14.32
N PRO A 84 -8.40 0.53 -13.31
CA PRO A 84 -7.45 -0.54 -13.06
C PRO A 84 -8.16 -1.88 -12.81
N TRP A 85 -7.81 -2.90 -13.59
CA TRP A 85 -8.41 -4.23 -13.50
C TRP A 85 -7.37 -5.33 -13.75
N LEU A 86 -7.79 -6.60 -13.70
CA LEU A 86 -6.90 -7.77 -13.81
C LEU A 86 -5.98 -7.70 -15.04
N GLU A 87 -6.52 -7.38 -16.22
CA GLU A 87 -5.76 -7.31 -17.48
C GLU A 87 -5.06 -5.95 -17.70
N ASN A 88 -5.42 -4.93 -16.93
CA ASN A 88 -4.83 -3.59 -17.03
C ASN A 88 -4.69 -2.97 -15.62
N PRO A 89 -3.74 -3.46 -14.81
CA PRO A 89 -3.63 -3.08 -13.39
C PRO A 89 -3.14 -1.65 -13.17
N ILE A 90 -2.57 -1.02 -14.21
CA ILE A 90 -2.10 0.37 -14.15
C ILE A 90 -3.18 1.32 -14.69
N GLY A 91 -4.11 0.83 -15.52
CA GLY A 91 -5.14 1.64 -16.15
C GLY A 91 -4.60 2.54 -17.26
N THR A 92 -3.53 2.13 -17.94
CA THR A 92 -2.97 2.84 -19.08
C THR A 92 -3.76 2.54 -20.35
N PRO A 93 -3.73 3.40 -21.36
CA PRO A 93 -4.14 3.01 -22.70
C PRO A 93 -3.27 1.81 -23.11
N SER A 94 -3.91 0.67 -23.35
CA SER A 94 -3.23 -0.49 -23.89
C SER A 94 -2.59 -0.08 -25.21
N LEU A 95 -1.29 -0.37 -25.38
CA LEU A 95 -0.70 -0.42 -26.72
C LEU A 95 -1.47 -1.50 -27.47
N MET A 96 -2.43 -1.09 -28.30
CA MET A 96 -2.98 -1.96 -29.33
C MET A 96 -1.86 -2.12 -30.36
N ASP A 97 -1.14 -3.24 -30.27
CA ASP A 97 -0.58 -3.95 -31.43
C ASP A 97 -1.39 -5.24 -31.61
#